data_AF-W7YWB3-F1
#
_entry.id   AF-W7YWB3-F1
#
_cell.length_a   1.000
_cell.length_b   1.000
_cell.length_c   1.000
_cell.angle_alpha   90.00
_cell.angle_beta   90.00
_cell.angle_gamma   90.00
#
_symmetry.space_group_name_H-M   'P 1'
#
loop_
_entity.id
_entity.type
_entity.pdbx_description
1 polymer ?
#
loop_
_entity_poly.entity_id
_entity_poly.type
_entity_poly.pdbx_seq_one_letter_code
_entity_poly.pdbx_strand_id
1 'polypeptide(L)'
;MIGDGALTGGMAFEALNHIGHEQKDLMVILNDNEMSIAPNVGAMHNYLSKIRSDRYYLRAKDEVEMLLKKIPAIGGKLAKTAERVKDSLKYMMVPGVLFEELGLTYLGPVDGHDMHKLIETFKQADNVRGPVFVHVLTTKGKGYKPAEADSYKWHGISPYKIESGQVLKSVGNPMYTDVFAKTLIELGEQDKRLVAVTPAMPSGSGLIPFSERFPDRMIDVGIAEQHAATMCAALAMEGMKPVFAVYSTFMQRAYDQIVHDICRHNANVMFAIDRAGFVGADGETHQGVFDVAFMRHIPNMVMMMPKDENELRHMMKTALEYNDGPIAYRYPRVNGLGVTLDETLIPIPIGKWETVREGEGYAVLAAGPMVQVALEAAEILKREGVQLRVINARFFKPLDHEMLLELANSHTNMIVLEEASEAGSLGSAILEFYAENRIFDTRVSLMGVPDRFIEHGSVKEQREETGLTAEAVCTEMKQFMSNHPYGIGKTGFSS
;
A
#
# COMPACT_ATOMS: atom_id res chain seq x y z
N MET A 1 -8.84 -9.60 20.27
CA MET A 1 -9.89 -8.73 19.71
C MET A 1 -9.55 -8.45 18.26
N ILE A 2 -10.52 -8.48 17.36
CA ILE A 2 -10.35 -8.30 15.91
C ILE A 2 -11.51 -7.44 15.37
N GLY A 3 -11.24 -6.56 14.42
CA GLY A 3 -12.30 -5.81 13.72
C GLY A 3 -12.93 -6.63 12.59
N ASP A 4 -14.16 -6.30 12.20
CA ASP A 4 -14.86 -6.95 11.09
C ASP A 4 -14.16 -6.79 9.74
N GLY A 5 -13.48 -5.66 9.51
CA GLY A 5 -12.60 -5.49 8.37
C GLY A 5 -11.40 -6.45 8.36
N ALA A 6 -10.69 -6.54 9.49
CA ALA A 6 -9.52 -7.41 9.64
C ALA A 6 -9.88 -8.91 9.58
N LEU A 7 -11.11 -9.27 9.94
CA LEU A 7 -11.64 -10.62 9.81
C LEU A 7 -11.71 -11.08 8.35
N THR A 8 -11.77 -10.15 7.37
CA THR A 8 -11.79 -10.49 5.94
C THR A 8 -10.44 -11.02 5.42
N GLY A 9 -9.35 -10.81 6.16
CA GLY A 9 -8.02 -11.22 5.73
C GLY A 9 -7.80 -12.73 5.83
N GLY A 10 -7.08 -13.29 4.84
CA GLY A 10 -6.84 -14.74 4.75
C GLY A 10 -6.24 -15.35 6.02
N MET A 11 -5.22 -14.69 6.58
CA MET A 11 -4.56 -15.12 7.83
C MET A 11 -5.53 -15.20 9.02
N ALA A 12 -6.54 -14.33 9.09
CA ALA A 12 -7.55 -14.39 10.16
C ALA A 12 -8.43 -15.64 10.02
N PHE A 13 -8.83 -15.99 8.80
CA PHE A 13 -9.58 -17.22 8.53
C PHE A 13 -8.76 -18.49 8.76
N GLU A 14 -7.51 -18.51 8.32
CA GLU A 14 -6.57 -19.60 8.58
C GLU A 14 -6.40 -19.83 10.09
N ALA A 15 -6.23 -18.75 10.85
CA ALA A 15 -6.14 -18.80 12.30
C ALA A 15 -7.44 -19.30 12.95
N LEU A 16 -8.61 -18.83 12.51
CA LEU A 16 -9.89 -19.32 13.03
C LEU A 16 -10.08 -20.82 12.79
N ASN A 17 -9.73 -21.30 11.60
CA ASN A 17 -9.74 -22.73 11.29
C ASN A 17 -8.79 -23.52 12.20
N HIS A 18 -7.59 -23.00 12.48
CA HIS A 18 -6.63 -23.65 13.38
C HIS A 18 -7.09 -23.63 14.84
N ILE A 19 -7.63 -22.50 15.32
CA ILE A 19 -8.22 -22.36 16.66
C ILE A 19 -9.32 -23.41 16.86
N GLY A 20 -10.18 -23.54 15.86
CA GLY A 20 -11.21 -24.56 15.77
C GLY A 20 -10.69 -25.99 15.89
N HIS A 21 -9.55 -26.30 15.29
CA HIS A 21 -8.92 -27.61 15.40
C HIS A 21 -8.32 -27.85 16.79
N GLU A 22 -7.55 -26.88 17.30
CA GLU A 22 -6.75 -27.05 18.53
C GLU A 22 -7.59 -27.11 19.81
N GLN A 23 -8.80 -26.54 19.77
CA GLN A 23 -9.75 -26.57 20.87
C GLN A 23 -9.17 -26.05 22.22
N LYS A 24 -8.22 -25.11 22.17
CA LYS A 24 -7.66 -24.46 23.37
C LYS A 24 -8.63 -23.41 23.90
N ASP A 25 -8.58 -23.18 25.20
CA ASP A 25 -9.32 -22.09 25.85
C ASP A 25 -8.79 -20.75 25.33
N LEU A 26 -9.59 -20.09 24.49
CA LEU A 26 -9.26 -18.83 23.83
C LEU A 26 -10.55 -18.05 23.55
N MET A 27 -10.52 -16.73 23.78
CA MET A 27 -11.63 -15.85 23.46
C MET A 27 -11.29 -14.91 22.29
N VAL A 28 -12.02 -15.05 21.19
CA VAL A 28 -11.97 -14.13 20.04
C VAL A 28 -13.12 -13.13 20.17
N ILE A 29 -12.79 -11.86 20.37
CA ILE A 29 -13.78 -10.77 20.42
C ILE A 29 -13.80 -10.08 19.06
N LEU A 30 -14.89 -10.21 18.32
CA LEU A 30 -15.15 -9.45 17.09
C LEU A 30 -15.79 -8.11 17.43
N ASN A 31 -15.11 -7.02 17.07
CA ASN A 31 -15.63 -5.67 17.10
C ASN A 31 -16.19 -5.30 15.71
N ASP A 32 -17.48 -5.56 15.50
CA ASP A 32 -18.20 -5.26 14.26
C ASP A 32 -18.78 -3.84 14.30
N ASN A 33 -18.27 -2.97 13.44
CA ASN A 33 -18.76 -1.60 13.25
C ASN A 33 -19.10 -1.28 11.79
N GLU A 34 -19.19 -2.31 10.93
CA GLU A 34 -19.52 -2.25 9.50
C GLU A 34 -18.46 -1.62 8.59
N MET A 35 -17.33 -1.16 9.13
CA MET A 35 -16.34 -0.34 8.42
C MET A 35 -14.92 -0.89 8.55
N SER A 36 -14.19 -0.93 7.42
CA SER A 36 -12.72 -0.94 7.39
C SER A 36 -12.24 0.51 7.41
N ILE A 37 -11.47 0.94 6.39
CA ILE A 37 -11.33 2.36 6.04
C ILE A 37 -12.60 2.80 5.32
N ALA A 38 -12.89 2.15 4.19
CA ALA A 38 -14.15 2.21 3.45
C ALA A 38 -15.22 1.26 4.05
N PRO A 39 -16.50 1.34 3.63
CA PRO A 39 -17.49 0.33 3.96
C PRO A 39 -16.98 -1.07 3.65
N ASN A 40 -17.26 -2.04 4.54
CA ASN A 40 -16.76 -3.39 4.36
C ASN A 40 -17.35 -4.07 3.12
N VAL A 41 -16.52 -4.85 2.44
CA VAL A 41 -16.89 -5.63 1.25
C VAL A 41 -16.79 -7.14 1.53
N GLY A 42 -17.38 -7.94 0.64
CA GLY A 42 -17.29 -9.40 0.68
C GLY A 42 -18.48 -10.10 1.36
N ALA A 43 -18.57 -11.41 1.12
CA ALA A 43 -19.69 -12.23 1.59
C ALA A 43 -19.76 -12.34 3.12
N MET A 44 -18.62 -12.26 3.81
CA MET A 44 -18.57 -12.28 5.28
C MET A 44 -19.30 -11.08 5.88
N HIS A 45 -19.07 -9.88 5.33
CA HIS A 45 -19.78 -8.68 5.74
C HIS A 45 -21.29 -8.81 5.53
N ASN A 46 -21.74 -9.40 4.42
CA ASN A 46 -23.16 -9.66 4.17
C ASN A 46 -23.76 -10.66 5.18
N TYR A 47 -23.00 -11.69 5.59
CA TYR A 47 -23.41 -12.64 6.62
C TYR A 47 -23.54 -11.95 7.99
N LEU A 48 -22.53 -11.18 8.40
CA LEU A 48 -22.57 -10.39 9.64
C LEU A 48 -23.73 -9.39 9.62
N SER A 49 -23.96 -8.70 8.51
CA SER A 49 -25.08 -7.76 8.34
C SER A 49 -26.45 -8.42 8.51
N LYS A 50 -26.62 -9.65 8.03
CA LYS A 50 -27.84 -10.44 8.27
C LYS A 50 -28.03 -10.75 9.75
N ILE A 51 -26.97 -11.18 10.44
CA ILE A 51 -26.98 -11.40 11.89
C ILE A 51 -27.39 -10.14 12.66
N ARG A 52 -26.90 -8.95 12.27
CA ARG A 52 -27.32 -7.67 12.86
C ARG A 52 -28.80 -7.39 12.65
N SER A 53 -29.29 -7.63 11.43
CA SER A 53 -30.66 -7.32 11.03
C SER A 53 -31.72 -8.16 11.76
N ASP A 54 -31.36 -9.33 12.27
CA ASP A 54 -32.28 -10.22 12.99
C ASP A 54 -32.76 -9.60 14.32
N ARG A 55 -31.95 -8.75 14.97
CA ARG A 55 -32.38 -7.92 16.12
C ARG A 55 -33.50 -6.94 15.76
N TYR A 56 -33.50 -6.42 14.54
CA TYR A 56 -34.55 -5.51 14.05
C TYR A 56 -35.76 -6.29 13.51
N TYR A 57 -35.53 -7.44 12.86
CA TYR A 57 -36.58 -8.28 12.30
C TYR A 57 -37.45 -8.90 13.40
N LEU A 58 -36.87 -9.31 14.54
CA LEU A 58 -37.63 -9.78 15.71
C LEU A 58 -38.56 -8.69 16.27
N ARG A 59 -38.12 -7.42 16.32
CA ARG A 59 -38.98 -6.29 16.75
C ARG A 59 -40.11 -5.99 15.76
N ALA A 60 -39.83 -5.99 14.46
CA ALA A 60 -40.84 -5.75 13.44
C ALA A 60 -41.86 -6.90 13.35
N LYS A 61 -41.43 -8.14 13.59
CA LYS A 61 -42.29 -9.31 13.57
C LYS A 61 -43.25 -9.34 14.76
N ASP A 62 -42.84 -8.85 15.93
CA ASP A 62 -43.71 -8.69 17.10
C ASP A 62 -44.81 -7.64 16.86
N GLU A 63 -44.52 -6.56 16.13
CA GLU A 63 -45.50 -5.56 15.72
C GLU A 63 -46.47 -6.07 14.63
N VAL A 64 -45.95 -6.83 13.66
CA VAL A 64 -46.76 -7.43 12.58
C VAL A 64 -47.62 -8.60 13.09
N GLU A 65 -47.13 -9.41 14.04
CA GLU A 65 -47.95 -10.44 14.69
C GLU A 65 -49.11 -9.84 15.50
N MET A 66 -48.90 -8.69 16.15
CA MET A 66 -49.99 -7.96 16.82
C MET A 66 -51.03 -7.40 15.84
N LEU A 67 -50.62 -7.02 14.62
CA LEU A 67 -51.53 -6.57 13.56
C LEU A 67 -52.26 -7.73 12.88
N LEU A 68 -51.59 -8.86 12.63
CA LEU A 68 -52.19 -10.04 12.01
C LEU A 68 -53.14 -10.77 12.95
N LYS A 69 -52.91 -10.77 14.26
CA LYS A 69 -53.86 -11.26 15.27
C LYS A 69 -55.16 -10.43 15.33
N LYS A 70 -55.23 -9.27 14.65
CA LYS A 70 -56.44 -8.43 14.53
C LYS A 70 -57.22 -8.61 13.23
N ILE A 71 -56.74 -9.43 12.28
CA ILE A 71 -57.45 -9.66 11.00
C ILE A 71 -57.89 -11.13 10.94
N PRO A 72 -59.17 -11.43 11.25
CA PRO A 72 -59.70 -12.77 11.09
C PRO A 72 -59.92 -13.05 9.60
N ALA A 73 -59.43 -14.23 9.18
CA ALA A 73 -59.60 -14.83 7.87
C ALA A 73 -58.72 -14.26 6.74
N ILE A 74 -57.51 -14.82 6.58
CA ILE A 74 -56.89 -15.32 5.33
C ILE A 74 -55.57 -15.99 5.78
N GLY A 75 -55.60 -17.26 6.18
CA GLY A 75 -54.41 -17.91 6.77
C GLY A 75 -54.10 -19.33 6.29
N GLY A 76 -55.02 -20.00 5.59
CA GLY A 76 -54.90 -21.45 5.36
C GLY A 76 -54.02 -21.87 4.18
N LYS A 77 -53.91 -21.05 3.12
CA LYS A 77 -53.33 -21.49 1.83
C LYS A 77 -52.01 -20.82 1.42
N LEU A 78 -51.65 -19.67 2.00
CA LEU A 78 -50.34 -19.03 1.76
C LEU A 78 -49.23 -19.58 2.68
N ALA A 79 -49.59 -20.09 3.86
CA ALA A 79 -48.62 -20.58 4.85
C ALA A 79 -47.84 -21.83 4.39
N LYS A 80 -48.51 -22.76 3.68
CA LYS A 80 -47.91 -24.04 3.27
C LYS A 80 -46.91 -23.93 2.12
N THR A 81 -46.99 -22.90 1.29
CA THR A 81 -46.04 -22.68 0.19
C THR A 81 -44.78 -21.96 0.67
N ALA A 82 -44.88 -21.16 1.75
CA ALA A 82 -43.75 -20.48 2.37
C ALA A 82 -42.85 -21.43 3.17
N GLU A 83 -43.39 -22.53 3.73
CA GLU A 83 -42.60 -23.48 4.53
C GLU A 83 -41.53 -24.24 3.71
N ARG A 84 -41.81 -24.60 2.46
CA ARG A 84 -40.90 -25.46 1.67
C ARG A 84 -39.66 -24.75 1.08
N VAL A 85 -39.68 -23.42 1.00
CA VAL A 85 -38.48 -22.62 0.63
C VAL A 85 -37.68 -22.23 1.89
N LYS A 86 -38.28 -22.34 3.08
CA LYS A 86 -37.70 -21.88 4.35
C LYS A 86 -36.66 -22.82 4.93
N ASP A 87 -36.80 -24.14 4.71
CA ASP A 87 -36.04 -25.13 5.46
C ASP A 87 -34.57 -25.28 5.01
N SER A 88 -34.25 -25.01 3.74
CA SER A 88 -32.85 -24.96 3.27
C SER A 88 -32.14 -23.63 3.58
N LEU A 89 -32.91 -22.54 3.77
CA LEU A 89 -32.40 -21.22 4.15
C LEU A 89 -32.22 -21.06 5.67
N LYS A 90 -32.89 -21.88 6.50
CA LYS A 90 -32.83 -21.80 7.97
C LYS A 90 -31.41 -21.97 8.52
N TYR A 91 -30.61 -22.89 7.98
CA TYR A 91 -29.24 -23.13 8.47
C TYR A 91 -28.31 -21.92 8.26
N MET A 92 -28.50 -21.14 7.19
CA MET A 92 -27.73 -19.90 6.96
C MET A 92 -28.25 -18.70 7.75
N MET A 93 -29.39 -18.84 8.43
CA MET A 93 -30.05 -17.77 9.19
C MET A 93 -29.89 -17.89 10.70
N VAL A 94 -29.32 -18.99 11.21
CA VAL A 94 -29.00 -19.10 12.64
C VAL A 94 -27.72 -18.28 12.90
N PRO A 95 -27.79 -17.24 13.75
CA PRO A 95 -26.61 -16.45 14.07
C PRO A 95 -25.50 -17.33 14.63
N GLY A 96 -24.30 -17.21 14.05
CA GLY A 96 -23.11 -17.88 14.57
C GLY A 96 -22.75 -19.23 13.97
N VAL A 97 -23.63 -19.87 13.21
CA VAL A 97 -23.41 -21.25 12.68
C VAL A 97 -22.08 -21.40 11.96
N LEU A 98 -21.68 -20.41 11.16
CA LEU A 98 -20.37 -20.44 10.49
C LEU A 98 -19.21 -20.66 11.48
N PHE A 99 -19.22 -19.94 12.61
CA PHE A 99 -18.16 -20.03 13.60
C PHE A 99 -18.27 -21.30 14.45
N GLU A 100 -19.49 -21.78 14.69
CA GLU A 100 -19.74 -23.06 15.36
C GLU A 100 -19.27 -24.24 14.51
N GLU A 101 -19.48 -24.22 13.19
CA GLU A 101 -18.96 -25.23 12.26
C GLU A 101 -17.43 -25.17 12.15
N LEU A 102 -16.83 -23.99 12.35
CA LEU A 102 -15.38 -23.87 12.54
C LEU A 102 -14.92 -24.36 13.92
N GLY A 103 -15.82 -24.80 14.81
CA GLY A 103 -15.48 -25.36 16.11
C GLY A 103 -15.38 -24.34 17.25
N LEU A 104 -15.88 -23.11 17.08
CA LEU A 104 -15.90 -22.09 18.13
C LEU A 104 -17.31 -21.95 18.71
N THR A 105 -17.42 -21.88 20.04
CA THR A 105 -18.68 -21.51 20.67
C THR A 105 -19.00 -20.06 20.35
N TYR A 106 -20.15 -19.77 19.74
CA TYR A 106 -20.51 -18.41 19.36
C TYR A 106 -21.40 -17.74 20.40
N LEU A 107 -21.05 -16.51 20.82
CA LEU A 107 -21.82 -15.68 21.74
C LEU A 107 -22.07 -14.29 21.14
N GLY A 108 -23.34 -13.96 20.85
CA GLY A 108 -23.73 -12.63 20.37
C GLY A 108 -24.80 -12.65 19.27
N PRO A 109 -25.05 -11.52 18.58
CA PRO A 109 -24.37 -10.24 18.75
C PRO A 109 -24.79 -9.50 20.03
N VAL A 110 -23.83 -8.89 20.72
CA VAL A 110 -24.03 -8.09 21.94
C VAL A 110 -23.85 -6.60 21.61
N ASP A 111 -24.56 -5.72 22.33
CA ASP A 111 -24.37 -4.27 22.19
C ASP A 111 -23.06 -3.88 22.87
N GLY A 112 -22.08 -3.43 22.09
CA GLY A 112 -20.75 -3.04 22.56
C GLY A 112 -20.70 -1.73 23.33
N HIS A 113 -21.82 -1.01 23.40
CA HIS A 113 -21.95 0.20 24.20
C HIS A 113 -22.69 -0.04 25.53
N ASP A 114 -23.15 -1.27 25.78
CA ASP A 114 -23.74 -1.69 27.05
C ASP A 114 -22.71 -2.46 27.90
N MET A 115 -22.03 -1.73 28.78
CA MET A 115 -20.97 -2.27 29.62
C MET A 115 -21.43 -3.43 30.51
N HIS A 116 -22.68 -3.39 31.00
CA HIS A 116 -23.20 -4.45 31.86
C HIS A 116 -23.38 -5.75 31.06
N LYS A 117 -23.99 -5.69 29.87
CA LYS A 117 -24.14 -6.87 29.00
C LYS A 117 -22.79 -7.41 28.53
N LEU A 118 -21.81 -6.55 28.24
CA LEU A 118 -20.47 -6.98 27.87
C LEU A 118 -19.79 -7.76 28.99
N ILE A 119 -19.80 -7.24 30.21
CA ILE A 119 -19.22 -7.93 31.38
C ILE A 119 -19.92 -9.27 31.62
N GLU A 120 -21.25 -9.32 31.51
CA GLU A 120 -22.00 -10.58 31.64
C GLU A 120 -21.60 -11.59 30.56
N THR A 121 -21.52 -11.16 29.30
CA THR A 121 -21.15 -12.02 28.16
C THR A 121 -19.73 -12.55 28.31
N PHE A 122 -18.76 -11.72 28.71
CA PHE A 122 -17.38 -12.15 28.93
C PHE A 122 -17.27 -13.13 30.10
N LYS A 123 -18.05 -12.95 31.17
CA LYS A 123 -18.13 -13.95 32.25
C LYS A 123 -18.74 -15.26 31.76
N GLN A 124 -19.73 -15.23 30.89
CA GLN A 124 -20.29 -16.44 30.29
C GLN A 124 -19.24 -17.15 29.42
N ALA A 125 -18.53 -16.39 28.58
CA ALA A 125 -17.45 -16.90 27.73
C ALA A 125 -16.32 -17.56 28.54
N ASP A 126 -15.93 -16.98 29.67
CA ASP A 126 -14.89 -17.51 30.57
C ASP A 126 -15.25 -18.86 31.23
N ASN A 127 -16.55 -19.19 31.29
CA ASN A 127 -17.04 -20.46 31.81
C ASN A 127 -17.18 -21.56 30.75
N VAL A 128 -16.92 -21.24 29.48
CA VAL A 128 -16.96 -22.20 28.36
C VAL A 128 -15.55 -22.77 28.14
N ARG A 129 -15.44 -24.10 28.03
CA ARG A 129 -14.19 -24.74 27.61
C ARG A 129 -14.06 -24.72 26.09
N GLY A 130 -12.83 -24.60 25.62
CA GLY A 130 -12.51 -24.48 24.21
C GLY A 130 -12.67 -23.05 23.70
N PRO A 131 -12.53 -22.83 22.38
CA PRO A 131 -12.51 -21.50 21.82
C PRO A 131 -13.92 -20.88 21.75
N VAL A 132 -14.00 -19.60 22.11
CA VAL A 132 -15.24 -18.83 22.13
C VAL A 132 -15.11 -17.63 21.20
N PHE A 133 -16.12 -17.39 20.39
CA PHE A 133 -16.23 -16.24 19.51
C PHE A 133 -17.33 -15.29 20.03
N VAL A 134 -16.94 -14.15 20.58
CA VAL A 134 -17.84 -13.12 21.08
C VAL A 134 -18.05 -12.03 20.04
N HIS A 135 -19.26 -11.89 19.53
CA HIS A 135 -19.61 -10.89 18.53
C HIS A 135 -20.18 -9.63 19.18
N VAL A 136 -19.43 -8.54 19.09
CA VAL A 136 -19.76 -7.24 19.69
C VAL A 136 -20.04 -6.21 18.60
N LEU A 137 -21.21 -5.57 18.67
CA LEU A 137 -21.61 -4.50 17.76
C LEU A 137 -21.22 -3.14 18.32
N THR A 138 -20.45 -2.35 17.60
CA THR A 138 -20.08 -0.99 18.00
C THR A 138 -20.44 0.04 16.93
N THR A 139 -20.11 1.31 17.20
CA THR A 139 -20.29 2.42 16.26
C THR A 139 -18.93 3.09 16.14
N LYS A 140 -18.38 3.13 14.93
CA LYS A 140 -17.09 3.78 14.69
C LYS A 140 -17.21 5.28 14.99
N GLY A 141 -16.29 5.81 15.80
CA GLY A 141 -16.34 7.20 16.25
C GLY A 141 -17.34 7.49 17.39
N LYS A 142 -17.87 6.46 18.07
CA LYS A 142 -18.83 6.62 19.16
C LYS A 142 -18.39 7.66 20.18
N GLY A 143 -19.30 8.57 20.53
CA GLY A 143 -19.08 9.66 21.48
C GLY A 143 -18.75 10.99 20.80
N TYR A 144 -18.42 10.99 19.50
CA TYR A 144 -18.13 12.20 18.73
C TYR A 144 -19.01 12.27 17.48
N LYS A 145 -20.11 13.05 17.56
CA LYS A 145 -21.15 13.11 16.51
C LYS A 145 -20.63 13.30 15.08
N PRO A 146 -19.62 14.15 14.81
CA PRO A 146 -19.08 14.28 13.45
C PRO A 146 -18.49 12.96 12.92
N ALA A 147 -17.78 12.21 13.76
CA ALA A 147 -17.20 10.91 13.38
C ALA A 147 -18.25 9.80 13.30
N GLU A 148 -19.30 9.83 14.13
CA GLU A 148 -20.43 8.89 13.99
C GLU A 148 -21.18 9.10 12.66
N ALA A 149 -21.31 10.35 12.21
CA ALA A 149 -22.03 10.69 10.98
C ALA A 149 -21.24 10.39 9.69
N ASP A 150 -19.91 10.45 9.75
CA ASP A 150 -19.03 10.22 8.58
C ASP A 150 -17.73 9.52 9.01
N SER A 151 -17.85 8.29 9.50
CA SER A 151 -16.71 7.53 10.05
C SER A 151 -15.62 7.24 9.02
N TYR A 152 -15.97 7.30 7.73
CA TYR A 152 -15.05 7.22 6.60
C TYR A 152 -14.09 8.42 6.58
N LYS A 153 -14.63 9.64 6.57
CA LYS A 153 -13.83 10.88 6.58
C LYS A 153 -13.03 11.05 7.87
N TRP A 154 -13.55 10.57 8.99
CA TRP A 154 -12.97 10.74 10.31
C TRP A 154 -11.99 9.63 10.72
N HIS A 155 -11.75 8.62 9.89
CA HIS A 155 -10.83 7.52 10.20
C HIS A 155 -9.36 7.96 10.36
N GLY A 156 -8.95 9.02 9.65
CA GLY A 156 -7.60 9.57 9.66
C GLY A 156 -7.60 11.00 9.14
N ILE A 157 -8.38 11.87 9.78
CA ILE A 157 -8.60 13.24 9.32
C ILE A 157 -7.31 14.07 9.44
N SER A 158 -7.00 14.85 8.41
CA SER A 158 -5.94 15.88 8.48
C SER A 158 -6.25 16.88 9.61
N PRO A 159 -5.23 17.59 10.14
CA PRO A 159 -5.44 18.58 11.20
C PRO A 159 -6.65 19.47 10.94
N TYR A 160 -7.55 19.50 11.91
CA TYR A 160 -8.82 20.22 11.83
C TYR A 160 -9.02 21.07 13.07
N LYS A 161 -9.83 22.13 12.94
CA LYS A 161 -10.22 22.94 14.09
C LYS A 161 -11.25 22.19 14.91
N ILE A 162 -10.95 21.88 16.17
CA ILE A 162 -11.81 21.09 17.07
C ILE A 162 -13.20 21.72 17.20
N GLU A 163 -13.31 23.06 17.26
CA GLU A 163 -14.59 23.74 17.45
C GLU A 163 -15.48 23.72 16.20
N SER A 164 -14.89 23.70 14.99
CA SER A 164 -15.64 23.81 13.73
C SER A 164 -15.65 22.54 12.88
N GLY A 165 -14.83 21.54 13.20
CA GLY A 165 -14.63 20.35 12.37
C GLY A 165 -13.99 20.67 11.02
N GLN A 166 -13.53 21.91 10.80
CA GLN A 166 -12.99 22.34 9.52
C GLN A 166 -11.56 21.85 9.37
N VAL A 167 -11.34 20.98 8.37
CA VAL A 167 -10.03 20.52 7.95
C VAL A 167 -9.23 21.70 7.42
N LEU A 168 -8.01 21.87 7.92
CA LEU A 168 -7.07 22.84 7.36
C LEU A 168 -6.67 22.35 5.96
N LYS A 169 -7.16 23.01 4.91
CA LYS A 169 -6.64 22.79 3.55
C LYS A 169 -5.19 23.26 3.53
N SER A 170 -4.24 22.34 3.35
CA SER A 170 -2.89 22.72 2.98
C SER A 170 -2.95 23.36 1.60
N VAL A 171 -2.69 24.66 1.52
CA VAL A 171 -2.37 25.33 0.26
C VAL A 171 -1.00 24.79 -0.16
N GLY A 172 -0.92 24.13 -1.30
CA GLY A 172 0.33 23.50 -1.74
C GLY A 172 0.22 22.77 -3.07
N ASN A 173 1.34 22.20 -3.49
CA ASN A 173 1.45 21.35 -4.67
C ASN A 173 0.58 20.09 -4.53
N PRO A 174 0.15 19.48 -5.65
CA PRO A 174 -0.67 18.27 -5.62
C PRO A 174 0.06 17.11 -4.93
N MET A 175 -0.69 16.22 -4.26
CA MET A 175 -0.11 14.95 -3.79
C MET A 175 0.09 13.99 -4.97
N TYR A 176 1.10 13.12 -4.87
CA TYR A 176 1.31 12.05 -5.87
C TYR A 176 0.06 11.19 -6.07
N THR A 177 -0.67 10.89 -5.00
CA THR A 177 -1.95 10.15 -5.07
C THR A 177 -3.01 10.86 -5.92
N ASP A 178 -3.08 12.20 -5.88
CA ASP A 178 -4.02 12.97 -6.71
C ASP A 178 -3.63 12.94 -8.18
N VAL A 179 -2.32 12.98 -8.47
CA VAL A 179 -1.78 12.87 -9.83
C VAL A 179 -2.04 11.48 -10.40
N PHE A 180 -1.78 10.44 -9.60
CA PHE A 180 -2.10 9.06 -9.93
C PHE A 180 -3.58 8.90 -10.27
N ALA A 181 -4.49 9.37 -9.41
CA ALA A 181 -5.94 9.25 -9.60
C ALA A 181 -6.40 9.86 -10.92
N LYS A 182 -5.98 11.09 -11.22
CA LYS A 182 -6.34 11.81 -12.46
C LYS A 182 -5.80 11.09 -13.69
N THR A 183 -4.55 10.64 -13.62
CA THR A 183 -3.89 9.98 -14.76
C THR A 183 -4.47 8.59 -15.01
N LEU A 184 -4.83 7.86 -13.94
CA LEU A 184 -5.49 6.56 -14.06
C LEU A 184 -6.83 6.69 -14.79
N ILE A 185 -7.58 7.76 -14.53
CA ILE A 185 -8.82 8.07 -15.26
C ILE A 185 -8.52 8.35 -16.73
N GLU A 186 -7.57 9.25 -17.03
CA GLU A 186 -7.15 9.59 -18.40
C GLU A 186 -6.76 8.34 -19.20
N LEU A 187 -5.97 7.45 -18.60
CA LEU A 187 -5.55 6.18 -19.19
C LEU A 187 -6.72 5.18 -19.31
N GLY A 188 -7.62 5.15 -18.33
CA GLY A 188 -8.82 4.31 -18.35
C GLY A 188 -9.83 4.71 -19.44
N GLU A 189 -9.83 5.98 -19.87
CA GLU A 189 -10.60 6.45 -21.04
C GLU A 189 -10.00 5.94 -22.36
N GLN A 190 -8.67 5.78 -22.41
CA GLN A 190 -7.95 5.31 -23.59
C GLN A 190 -8.00 3.79 -23.74
N ASP A 191 -7.93 3.03 -22.64
CA ASP A 191 -7.89 1.57 -22.67
C ASP A 191 -8.99 0.94 -21.79
N LYS A 192 -9.91 0.21 -22.44
CA LYS A 192 -11.02 -0.48 -21.78
C LYS A 192 -10.58 -1.69 -20.94
N ARG A 193 -9.38 -2.22 -21.20
CA ARG A 193 -8.80 -3.36 -20.48
C ARG A 193 -8.28 -2.97 -19.10
N LEU A 194 -8.09 -1.68 -18.83
CA LEU A 194 -7.59 -1.20 -17.54
C LEU A 194 -8.63 -1.45 -16.44
N VAL A 195 -8.23 -2.19 -15.41
CA VAL A 195 -9.04 -2.49 -14.22
C VAL A 195 -8.21 -2.17 -12.98
N ALA A 196 -8.74 -1.36 -12.06
CA ALA A 196 -8.08 -1.06 -10.79
C ALA A 196 -8.49 -2.12 -9.75
N VAL A 197 -7.52 -2.71 -9.07
CA VAL A 197 -7.75 -3.66 -7.97
C VAL A 197 -7.07 -3.11 -6.71
N THR A 198 -7.81 -3.07 -5.60
CA THR A 198 -7.29 -2.57 -4.31
C THR A 198 -7.74 -3.44 -3.15
N PRO A 199 -6.90 -3.64 -2.12
CA PRO A 199 -7.28 -4.32 -0.90
C PRO A 199 -7.74 -3.30 0.16
N ALA A 200 -9.04 -2.97 0.18
CA ALA A 200 -9.68 -2.07 1.16
C ALA A 200 -9.14 -0.63 1.25
N MET A 201 -8.40 -0.14 0.25
CA MET A 201 -7.79 1.19 0.24
C MET A 201 -8.26 2.13 -0.89
N PRO A 202 -9.54 2.16 -1.30
CA PRO A 202 -9.95 3.00 -2.42
C PRO A 202 -9.76 4.50 -2.14
N SER A 203 -9.96 4.96 -0.90
CA SER A 203 -9.63 6.34 -0.51
C SER A 203 -8.13 6.59 -0.53
N GLY A 204 -7.40 5.66 0.07
CA GLY A 204 -5.97 5.79 0.34
C GLY A 204 -5.18 5.91 -0.95
N SER A 205 -5.47 5.04 -1.90
CA SER A 205 -4.83 4.97 -3.20
C SER A 205 -5.47 5.88 -4.26
N GLY A 206 -6.40 6.77 -3.89
CA GLY A 206 -7.00 7.74 -4.82
C GLY A 206 -7.95 7.12 -5.87
N LEU A 207 -8.54 5.96 -5.59
CA LEU A 207 -9.38 5.23 -6.54
C LEU A 207 -10.86 5.61 -6.49
N ILE A 208 -11.31 6.41 -5.52
CA ILE A 208 -12.72 6.83 -5.44
C ILE A 208 -13.19 7.51 -6.74
N PRO A 209 -12.49 8.53 -7.27
CA PRO A 209 -12.91 9.17 -8.52
C PRO A 209 -12.90 8.20 -9.72
N PHE A 210 -11.97 7.24 -9.72
CA PHE A 210 -11.92 6.22 -10.76
C PHE A 210 -13.13 5.28 -10.70
N SER A 211 -13.54 4.86 -9.49
CA SER A 211 -14.72 4.01 -9.30
C SER A 211 -16.03 4.71 -9.64
N GLU A 212 -16.12 6.02 -9.40
CA GLU A 212 -17.29 6.82 -9.81
C GLU A 212 -17.38 6.95 -11.34
N ARG A 213 -16.22 7.11 -12.00
CA ARG A 213 -16.13 7.23 -13.46
C ARG A 213 -16.32 5.88 -14.16
N PHE A 214 -15.81 4.80 -13.58
CA PHE A 214 -15.83 3.45 -14.14
C PHE A 214 -16.24 2.40 -13.10
N PRO A 215 -17.53 2.34 -12.72
CA PRO A 215 -18.01 1.47 -11.64
C PRO A 215 -17.67 -0.02 -11.82
N ASP A 216 -17.71 -0.51 -13.05
CA ASP A 216 -17.45 -1.93 -13.37
C ASP A 216 -15.95 -2.26 -13.55
N ARG A 217 -15.05 -1.30 -13.31
CA ARG A 217 -13.59 -1.48 -13.53
C ARG A 217 -12.76 -1.19 -12.29
N MET A 218 -13.38 -1.06 -11.12
CA MET A 218 -12.69 -1.01 -9.83
C MET A 218 -13.16 -2.19 -8.97
N ILE A 219 -12.21 -2.98 -8.48
CA ILE A 219 -12.47 -4.13 -7.62
C ILE A 219 -11.81 -3.90 -6.27
N ASP A 220 -12.62 -3.88 -5.21
CA ASP A 220 -12.16 -3.92 -3.82
C ASP A 220 -12.30 -5.35 -3.29
N VAL A 221 -11.18 -5.94 -2.87
CA VAL A 221 -11.14 -7.32 -2.36
C VAL A 221 -11.18 -7.41 -0.83
N GLY A 222 -11.34 -6.28 -0.12
CA GLY A 222 -11.19 -6.24 1.33
C GLY A 222 -9.72 -6.27 1.77
N ILE A 223 -9.44 -6.53 3.05
CA ILE A 223 -8.06 -6.55 3.58
C ILE A 223 -7.40 -7.89 3.22
N ALA A 224 -7.15 -8.09 1.93
CA ALA A 224 -6.67 -9.35 1.36
C ALA A 224 -5.67 -9.10 0.21
N GLU A 225 -4.49 -8.58 0.53
CA GLU A 225 -3.45 -8.26 -0.45
C GLU A 225 -3.01 -9.47 -1.28
N GLN A 226 -2.93 -10.66 -0.66
CA GLN A 226 -2.64 -11.90 -1.38
C GLN A 226 -3.69 -12.16 -2.47
N HIS A 227 -4.97 -12.03 -2.12
CA HIS A 227 -6.06 -12.25 -3.06
C HIS A 227 -6.06 -11.20 -4.18
N ALA A 228 -5.79 -9.93 -3.85
CA ALA A 228 -5.66 -8.87 -4.84
C ALA A 228 -4.57 -9.18 -5.88
N ALA A 229 -3.39 -9.63 -5.43
CA ALA A 229 -2.28 -9.97 -6.30
C ALA A 229 -2.61 -11.15 -7.24
N THR A 230 -3.11 -12.27 -6.71
CA THR A 230 -3.50 -13.43 -7.52
C THR A 230 -4.66 -13.11 -8.47
N MET A 231 -5.62 -12.27 -8.05
CA MET A 231 -6.69 -11.79 -8.94
C MET A 231 -6.14 -10.96 -10.09
N CYS A 232 -5.17 -10.08 -9.83
CA CYS A 232 -4.49 -9.34 -10.89
C CYS A 232 -3.79 -10.28 -11.87
N ALA A 233 -3.11 -11.32 -11.38
CA ALA A 233 -2.52 -12.33 -12.26
C ALA A 233 -3.56 -12.96 -13.19
N ALA A 234 -4.69 -13.40 -12.64
CA ALA A 234 -5.78 -14.00 -13.42
C ALA A 234 -6.37 -13.03 -14.47
N LEU A 235 -6.62 -11.78 -14.08
CA LEU A 235 -7.10 -10.73 -15.00
C LEU A 235 -6.11 -10.49 -16.14
N ALA A 236 -4.82 -10.39 -15.84
CA ALA A 236 -3.78 -10.20 -16.84
C ALA A 236 -3.70 -11.37 -17.82
N MET A 237 -3.84 -12.61 -17.34
CA MET A 237 -3.85 -13.81 -18.19
C MET A 237 -5.05 -13.88 -19.13
N GLU A 238 -6.18 -13.26 -18.77
CA GLU A 238 -7.35 -13.09 -19.64
C GLU A 238 -7.27 -11.86 -20.56
N GLY A 239 -6.10 -11.23 -20.66
CA GLY A 239 -5.84 -10.11 -21.57
C GLY A 239 -6.29 -8.74 -21.03
N MET A 240 -6.68 -8.66 -19.76
CA MET A 240 -6.92 -7.39 -19.09
C MET A 240 -5.60 -6.72 -18.68
N LYS A 241 -5.69 -5.46 -18.26
CA LYS A 241 -4.55 -4.63 -17.82
C LYS A 241 -4.77 -4.19 -16.36
N PRO A 242 -4.62 -5.11 -15.39
CA PRO A 242 -4.90 -4.81 -14.01
C PRO A 242 -3.85 -3.87 -13.42
N VAL A 243 -4.32 -2.84 -12.71
CA VAL A 243 -3.54 -1.95 -11.86
C VAL A 243 -3.75 -2.38 -10.42
N PHE A 244 -2.76 -3.04 -9.84
CA PHE A 244 -2.76 -3.38 -8.42
C PHE A 244 -2.33 -2.14 -7.61
N ALA A 245 -3.31 -1.43 -7.07
CA ALA A 245 -3.10 -0.21 -6.30
C ALA A 245 -3.02 -0.52 -4.80
N VAL A 246 -1.81 -0.49 -4.27
CA VAL A 246 -1.46 -0.99 -2.94
C VAL A 246 -0.38 -0.11 -2.32
N TYR A 247 -0.32 -0.07 -0.99
CA TYR A 247 0.80 0.59 -0.32
C TYR A 247 2.02 -0.33 -0.29
N SER A 248 3.22 0.25 -0.35
CA SER A 248 4.47 -0.52 -0.25
C SER A 248 4.49 -1.45 0.98
N THR A 249 4.10 -0.95 2.15
CA THR A 249 4.09 -1.76 3.39
C THR A 249 3.13 -2.95 3.32
N PHE A 250 1.92 -2.77 2.77
CA PHE A 250 0.92 -3.82 2.72
C PHE A 250 1.21 -4.83 1.61
N MET A 251 1.86 -4.41 0.52
CA MET A 251 2.31 -5.31 -0.54
C MET A 251 3.25 -6.41 -0.02
N GLN A 252 3.95 -6.21 1.10
CA GLN A 252 4.75 -7.24 1.76
C GLN A 252 3.93 -8.52 2.04
N ARG A 253 2.61 -8.39 2.30
CA ARG A 253 1.71 -9.53 2.51
C ARG A 253 1.54 -10.41 1.28
N ALA A 254 1.74 -9.85 0.08
CA ALA A 254 1.53 -10.51 -1.20
C ALA A 254 2.82 -10.99 -1.88
N TYR A 255 3.95 -11.02 -1.17
CA TYR A 255 5.26 -11.38 -1.73
C TYR A 255 5.24 -12.72 -2.49
N ASP A 256 4.67 -13.76 -1.89
CA ASP A 256 4.59 -15.09 -2.51
C ASP A 256 3.75 -15.10 -3.80
N GLN A 257 2.62 -14.37 -3.79
CA GLN A 257 1.75 -14.24 -4.97
C GLN A 257 2.44 -13.44 -6.08
N ILE A 258 3.26 -12.43 -5.75
CA ILE A 258 4.09 -11.72 -6.71
C ILE A 258 5.08 -12.70 -7.37
N VAL A 259 5.75 -13.54 -6.59
CA VAL A 259 6.69 -14.53 -7.11
C VAL A 259 6.00 -15.57 -7.99
N HIS A 260 5.00 -16.26 -7.44
CA HIS A 260 4.47 -17.51 -8.00
C HIS A 260 3.33 -17.33 -8.99
N ASP A 261 2.44 -16.36 -8.75
CA ASP A 261 1.25 -16.15 -9.58
C ASP A 261 1.51 -15.10 -10.66
N ILE A 262 2.30 -14.07 -10.36
CA ILE A 262 2.56 -12.96 -11.29
C ILE A 262 3.85 -13.19 -12.09
N CYS A 263 5.01 -13.16 -11.41
CA CYS A 263 6.31 -13.10 -12.10
C CYS A 263 6.66 -14.39 -12.83
N ARG A 264 6.38 -15.55 -12.21
CA ARG A 264 6.61 -16.86 -12.83
C ARG A 264 5.82 -17.04 -14.13
N HIS A 265 4.59 -16.52 -14.17
CA HIS A 265 3.74 -16.54 -15.37
C HIS A 265 4.02 -15.40 -16.34
N ASN A 266 4.93 -14.49 -15.97
CA ASN A 266 5.17 -13.24 -16.67
C ASN A 266 3.87 -12.44 -16.92
N ALA A 267 2.97 -12.46 -15.94
CA ALA A 267 1.65 -11.83 -16.07
C ALA A 267 1.78 -10.30 -16.12
N ASN A 268 1.06 -9.67 -17.03
CA ASN A 268 1.11 -8.23 -17.26
C ASN A 268 0.31 -7.44 -16.22
N VAL A 269 0.85 -7.39 -15.00
CA VAL A 269 0.29 -6.66 -13.87
C VAL A 269 1.05 -5.35 -13.68
N MET A 270 0.31 -4.24 -13.59
CA MET A 270 0.86 -2.93 -13.23
C MET A 270 0.75 -2.74 -11.72
N PHE A 271 1.87 -2.57 -11.02
CA PHE A 271 1.89 -2.26 -9.59
C PHE A 271 1.94 -0.75 -9.41
N ALA A 272 0.87 -0.17 -8.86
CA ALA A 272 0.83 1.21 -8.40
C ALA A 272 1.13 1.22 -6.90
N ILE A 273 2.40 1.40 -6.54
CA ILE A 273 2.90 1.25 -5.17
C ILE A 273 2.92 2.62 -4.51
N ASP A 274 1.83 2.97 -3.84
CA ASP A 274 1.71 4.20 -3.07
C ASP A 274 2.45 4.07 -1.71
N ARG A 275 2.64 5.18 -0.98
CA ARG A 275 3.29 5.20 0.35
C ARG A 275 4.68 4.56 0.33
N ALA A 276 5.39 4.65 -0.79
CA ALA A 276 6.76 4.17 -0.90
C ALA A 276 7.73 5.14 -0.19
N GLY A 277 8.66 4.60 0.59
CA GLY A 277 9.56 5.37 1.44
C GLY A 277 8.94 5.67 2.81
N PHE A 278 9.27 6.84 3.36
CA PHE A 278 8.77 7.26 4.65
C PHE A 278 7.32 7.77 4.59
N VAL A 279 6.49 7.34 5.54
CA VAL A 279 5.07 7.72 5.62
C VAL A 279 4.77 8.72 6.74
N GLY A 280 5.76 9.00 7.59
CA GLY A 280 5.65 9.94 8.70
C GLY A 280 5.01 9.33 9.94
N ALA A 281 3.86 9.89 10.32
CA ALA A 281 3.26 9.71 11.65
C ALA A 281 2.77 8.28 11.96
N ASP A 282 2.57 7.44 10.94
CA ASP A 282 2.13 6.05 11.14
C ASP A 282 3.29 5.14 11.64
N GLY A 283 4.53 5.61 11.52
CA GLY A 283 5.71 4.95 12.08
C GLY A 283 6.10 3.63 11.43
N GLU A 284 6.89 2.85 12.17
CA GLU A 284 7.66 1.69 11.72
C GLU A 284 6.82 0.57 11.10
N THR A 285 5.55 0.46 11.49
CA THR A 285 4.62 -0.54 10.95
C THR A 285 4.14 -0.20 9.53
N HIS A 286 4.28 1.06 9.10
CA HIS A 286 3.76 1.56 7.83
C HIS A 286 4.83 2.08 6.87
N GLN A 287 6.10 2.18 7.30
CA GLN A 287 7.18 2.62 6.41
C GLN A 287 7.28 1.69 5.20
N GLY A 288 7.14 2.27 4.01
CA GLY A 288 7.20 1.56 2.73
C GLY A 288 8.62 1.45 2.19
N VAL A 289 9.59 1.07 3.00
CA VAL A 289 11.02 1.16 2.65
C VAL A 289 11.60 -0.14 2.08
N PHE A 290 10.85 -1.25 2.08
CA PHE A 290 11.38 -2.57 1.75
C PHE A 290 11.04 -3.09 0.34
N ASP A 291 10.13 -2.42 -0.38
CA ASP A 291 9.61 -2.94 -1.65
C ASP A 291 10.67 -3.15 -2.74
N VAL A 292 11.66 -2.26 -2.84
CA VAL A 292 12.77 -2.43 -3.79
C VAL A 292 13.55 -3.71 -3.47
N ALA A 293 13.97 -3.90 -2.22
CA ALA A 293 14.76 -5.05 -1.80
C ALA A 293 14.03 -6.39 -2.04
N PHE A 294 12.75 -6.50 -1.67
CA PHE A 294 12.03 -7.76 -1.83
C PHE A 294 11.54 -8.00 -3.26
N MET A 295 11.30 -6.98 -4.09
CA MET A 295 10.83 -7.21 -5.46
C MET A 295 11.96 -7.34 -6.48
N ARG A 296 13.08 -6.62 -6.30
CA ARG A 296 14.13 -6.49 -7.32
C ARG A 296 14.74 -7.82 -7.72
N HIS A 297 14.90 -8.75 -6.80
CA HIS A 297 15.51 -10.05 -7.10
C HIS A 297 14.57 -11.00 -7.87
N ILE A 298 13.27 -10.70 -7.95
CA ILE A 298 12.28 -11.54 -8.64
C ILE A 298 12.41 -11.35 -10.17
N PRO A 299 12.51 -12.42 -10.99
CA PRO A 299 12.62 -12.32 -12.45
C PRO A 299 11.46 -11.56 -13.12
N ASN A 300 11.69 -11.11 -14.35
CA ASN A 300 10.71 -10.47 -15.25
C ASN A 300 10.13 -9.12 -14.82
N MET A 301 10.46 -8.62 -13.62
CA MET A 301 9.95 -7.35 -13.12
C MET A 301 10.66 -6.14 -13.74
N VAL A 302 9.88 -5.11 -14.10
CA VAL A 302 10.35 -3.73 -14.27
C VAL A 302 9.98 -2.91 -13.04
N MET A 303 10.90 -2.10 -12.51
CA MET A 303 10.69 -1.27 -11.32
C MET A 303 11.15 0.16 -11.55
N MET A 304 10.24 1.10 -11.32
CA MET A 304 10.42 2.53 -11.60
C MET A 304 10.06 3.38 -10.39
N MET A 305 10.63 4.58 -10.30
CA MET A 305 10.21 5.61 -9.34
C MET A 305 10.37 7.01 -9.93
N PRO A 306 9.28 7.81 -10.01
CA PRO A 306 9.31 9.11 -10.67
C PRO A 306 9.91 10.18 -9.77
N LYS A 307 10.75 11.07 -10.32
CA LYS A 307 11.31 12.22 -9.60
C LYS A 307 10.28 13.30 -9.25
N ASP A 308 9.20 13.38 -10.03
CA ASP A 308 8.17 14.40 -9.95
C ASP A 308 6.81 13.91 -10.48
N GLU A 309 5.80 14.79 -10.41
CA GLU A 309 4.45 14.51 -10.86
C GLU A 309 4.35 14.20 -12.35
N ASN A 310 5.12 14.88 -13.20
CA ASN A 310 5.03 14.68 -14.64
C ASN A 310 5.61 13.32 -15.02
N GLU A 311 6.77 12.97 -14.45
CA GLU A 311 7.40 11.68 -14.68
C GLU A 311 6.52 10.51 -14.19
N LEU A 312 5.75 10.67 -13.10
CA LEU A 312 4.76 9.67 -12.68
C LEU A 312 3.76 9.38 -13.82
N ARG A 313 3.25 10.42 -14.49
CA ARG A 313 2.27 10.24 -15.56
C ARG A 313 2.86 9.48 -16.75
N HIS A 314 4.09 9.83 -17.13
CA HIS A 314 4.83 9.13 -18.18
C HIS A 314 5.14 7.67 -17.81
N MET A 315 5.47 7.39 -16.56
CA MET A 315 5.65 6.02 -16.06
C MET A 315 4.36 5.21 -16.09
N MET A 316 3.22 5.80 -15.71
CA MET A 316 1.92 5.14 -15.81
C MET A 316 1.54 4.83 -17.26
N LYS A 317 1.83 5.76 -18.18
CA LYS A 317 1.67 5.53 -19.62
C LYS A 317 2.57 4.40 -20.13
N THR A 318 3.84 4.40 -19.69
CA THR A 318 4.81 3.34 -19.98
C THR A 318 4.27 1.98 -19.52
N ALA A 319 3.76 1.92 -18.28
CA ALA A 319 3.19 0.70 -17.71
C ALA A 319 1.97 0.18 -18.48
N LEU A 320 1.08 1.07 -18.94
CA LEU A 320 -0.06 0.67 -19.74
C LEU A 320 0.35 0.04 -21.09
N GLU A 321 1.34 0.64 -21.75
CA GLU A 321 1.82 0.18 -23.06
C GLU A 321 2.79 -1.00 -22.99
N TYR A 322 3.38 -1.27 -21.83
CA TYR A 322 4.27 -2.39 -21.60
C TYR A 322 3.53 -3.74 -21.67
N ASN A 323 4.07 -4.72 -22.41
CA ASN A 323 3.45 -6.04 -22.61
C ASN A 323 4.35 -7.23 -22.27
N ASP A 324 5.56 -6.98 -21.77
CA ASP A 324 6.56 -8.03 -21.60
C ASP A 324 6.67 -8.58 -20.18
N GLY A 325 5.73 -8.22 -19.29
CA GLY A 325 5.70 -8.75 -17.92
C GLY A 325 5.12 -7.79 -16.89
N PRO A 326 5.32 -8.08 -15.59
CA PRO A 326 4.94 -7.19 -14.52
C PRO A 326 5.80 -5.92 -14.48
N ILE A 327 5.15 -4.79 -14.20
CA ILE A 327 5.80 -3.47 -14.14
C ILE A 327 5.30 -2.67 -12.95
N ALA A 328 6.23 -2.15 -12.16
CA ALA A 328 5.97 -1.42 -10.93
C ALA A 328 6.43 0.03 -11.03
N TYR A 329 5.58 0.95 -10.59
CA TYR A 329 5.94 2.33 -10.30
C TYR A 329 5.60 2.64 -8.84
N ARG A 330 6.64 2.93 -8.06
CA ARG A 330 6.49 3.30 -6.66
C ARG A 330 6.53 4.81 -6.49
N TYR A 331 5.68 5.36 -5.62
CA TYR A 331 5.59 6.79 -5.38
C TYR A 331 5.27 7.10 -3.90
N PRO A 332 5.79 8.21 -3.38
CA PRO A 332 5.72 8.54 -1.96
C PRO A 332 4.39 9.17 -1.55
N ARG A 333 4.10 9.15 -0.25
CA ARG A 333 2.99 9.91 0.35
C ARG A 333 3.42 11.34 0.69
N VAL A 334 3.78 12.13 -0.32
CA VAL A 334 4.12 13.55 -0.14
C VAL A 334 3.45 14.42 -1.20
N ASN A 335 3.46 15.74 -0.98
CA ASN A 335 3.18 16.69 -2.04
C ASN A 335 4.32 16.66 -3.05
N GLY A 336 3.99 16.75 -4.33
CA GLY A 336 4.95 16.89 -5.40
C GLY A 336 5.56 18.30 -5.46
N LEU A 337 6.27 18.57 -6.54
CA LEU A 337 7.05 19.80 -6.73
C LEU A 337 6.26 20.92 -7.41
N GLY A 338 5.08 20.62 -7.95
CA GLY A 338 4.25 21.55 -8.71
C GLY A 338 4.81 21.80 -10.11
N VAL A 339 5.50 20.82 -10.70
CA VAL A 339 6.05 20.94 -12.06
C VAL A 339 4.94 21.10 -13.10
N THR A 340 5.28 21.70 -14.24
CA THR A 340 4.40 21.71 -15.41
C THR A 340 4.17 20.29 -15.88
N LEU A 341 2.90 19.97 -16.14
CA LEU A 341 2.47 18.65 -16.62
C LEU A 341 2.31 18.69 -18.14
N ASP A 342 2.90 17.73 -18.84
CA ASP A 342 2.81 17.65 -20.30
C ASP A 342 1.38 17.34 -20.76
N GLU A 343 0.95 17.94 -21.87
CA GLU A 343 -0.39 17.65 -22.42
C GLU A 343 -0.49 16.22 -22.96
N THR A 344 0.60 15.68 -23.49
CA THR A 344 0.65 14.34 -24.09
C THR A 344 1.52 13.41 -23.28
N LEU A 345 0.97 12.26 -22.90
CA LEU A 345 1.70 11.20 -22.22
C LEU A 345 2.55 10.39 -23.21
N ILE A 346 3.85 10.37 -22.96
CA ILE A 346 4.86 9.65 -23.76
C ILE A 346 5.49 8.54 -22.91
N PRO A 347 5.62 7.30 -23.42
CA PRO A 347 6.35 6.23 -22.74
C PRO A 347 7.84 6.55 -22.56
N ILE A 348 8.39 6.13 -21.43
CA ILE A 348 9.81 6.21 -21.10
C ILE A 348 10.50 4.92 -21.59
N PRO A 349 11.66 5.01 -22.28
CA PRO A 349 12.44 3.83 -22.60
C PRO A 349 12.85 3.05 -21.35
N ILE A 350 12.50 1.76 -21.29
CA ILE A 350 12.77 0.90 -20.14
C ILE A 350 14.27 0.83 -19.85
N GLY A 351 14.65 1.05 -18.59
CA GLY A 351 16.04 0.98 -18.14
C GLY A 351 16.90 2.18 -18.49
N LYS A 352 16.32 3.30 -18.95
CA LYS A 352 17.07 4.53 -19.23
C LYS A 352 16.94 5.56 -18.12
N TRP A 353 18.06 5.95 -17.53
CA TRP A 353 18.15 7.04 -16.56
C TRP A 353 18.29 8.39 -17.28
N GLU A 354 18.30 9.48 -16.50
CA GLU A 354 18.36 10.85 -17.00
C GLU A 354 19.36 11.66 -16.18
N THR A 355 20.31 12.32 -16.84
CA THR A 355 21.14 13.35 -16.20
C THR A 355 20.30 14.62 -16.05
N VAL A 356 19.94 14.96 -14.82
CA VAL A 356 19.13 16.16 -14.52
C VAL A 356 20.00 17.38 -14.20
N ARG A 357 21.29 17.15 -13.91
CA ARG A 357 22.30 18.20 -13.74
C ARG A 357 23.65 17.68 -14.18
N GLU A 358 24.30 18.42 -15.08
CA GLU A 358 25.66 18.13 -15.51
C GLU A 358 26.70 18.42 -14.41
N GLY A 359 27.82 17.73 -14.48
CA GLY A 359 28.92 17.85 -13.53
C GLY A 359 30.14 17.04 -13.94
N GLU A 360 31.21 17.11 -13.16
CA GLU A 360 32.53 16.53 -13.48
C GLU A 360 33.12 15.79 -12.27
N GLY A 361 33.61 14.56 -12.50
CA GLY A 361 34.33 13.74 -11.52
C GLY A 361 33.49 13.13 -10.38
N TYR A 362 32.32 13.69 -10.09
CA TYR A 362 31.43 13.24 -9.01
C TYR A 362 29.97 13.20 -9.47
N ALA A 363 29.24 12.18 -9.04
CA ALA A 363 27.81 12.03 -9.31
C ALA A 363 27.02 11.59 -8.08
N VAL A 364 25.77 12.06 -7.97
CA VAL A 364 24.73 11.44 -7.13
C VAL A 364 23.73 10.75 -8.04
N LEU A 365 23.50 9.47 -7.81
CA LEU A 365 22.47 8.66 -8.43
C LEU A 365 21.31 8.58 -7.44
N ALA A 366 20.21 9.27 -7.75
CA ALA A 366 19.07 9.37 -6.84
C ALA A 366 17.78 8.93 -7.52
N ALA A 367 16.86 8.34 -6.76
CA ALA A 367 15.55 7.93 -7.23
C ALA A 367 14.42 8.68 -6.51
N GLY A 368 13.38 9.06 -7.26
CA GLY A 368 12.21 9.70 -6.68
C GLY A 368 12.50 11.05 -6.02
N PRO A 369 11.89 11.37 -4.86
CA PRO A 369 12.13 12.61 -4.13
C PRO A 369 13.59 12.87 -3.76
N MET A 370 14.43 11.83 -3.70
CA MET A 370 15.86 11.98 -3.42
C MET A 370 16.58 12.76 -4.52
N VAL A 371 16.02 12.85 -5.74
CA VAL A 371 16.56 13.70 -6.80
C VAL A 371 16.58 15.16 -6.37
N GLN A 372 15.57 15.65 -5.65
CA GLN A 372 15.57 17.03 -5.15
C GLN A 372 16.59 17.23 -4.03
N VAL A 373 16.73 16.27 -3.12
CA VAL A 373 17.76 16.29 -2.07
C VAL A 373 19.17 16.34 -2.71
N ALA A 374 19.39 15.58 -3.77
CA ALA A 374 20.64 15.59 -4.53
C ALA A 374 20.88 16.94 -5.23
N LEU A 375 19.86 17.55 -5.85
CA LEU A 375 19.96 18.87 -6.47
C LEU A 375 20.26 19.97 -5.44
N GLU A 376 19.64 19.93 -4.25
CA GLU A 376 19.93 20.83 -3.15
C GLU A 376 21.39 20.70 -2.68
N ALA A 377 21.88 19.47 -2.49
CA ALA A 377 23.28 19.22 -2.16
C ALA A 377 24.22 19.75 -3.25
N ALA A 378 23.84 19.58 -4.52
CA ALA A 378 24.61 20.04 -5.66
C ALA A 378 24.73 21.59 -5.69
N GLU A 379 23.71 22.32 -5.26
CA GLU A 379 23.76 23.78 -5.13
C GLU A 379 24.59 24.25 -3.92
N ILE A 380 24.58 23.51 -2.81
CA ILE A 380 25.46 23.78 -1.66
C ILE A 380 26.94 23.60 -2.09
N LEU A 381 27.27 22.45 -2.68
CA LEU A 381 28.63 22.10 -3.11
C LEU A 381 29.17 22.99 -4.23
N LYS A 382 28.30 23.51 -5.09
CA LYS A 382 28.69 24.50 -6.13
C LYS A 382 29.32 25.75 -5.52
N ARG A 383 28.85 26.20 -4.34
CA ARG A 383 29.43 27.36 -3.63
C ARG A 383 30.84 27.08 -3.11
N GLU A 384 31.21 25.81 -3.02
CA GLU A 384 32.53 25.33 -2.61
C GLU A 384 33.40 24.91 -3.81
N GLY A 385 32.94 25.17 -5.05
CA GLY A 385 33.69 24.89 -6.27
C GLY A 385 33.52 23.47 -6.83
N VAL A 386 32.60 22.67 -6.30
CA VAL A 386 32.34 21.29 -6.76
C VAL A 386 31.14 21.25 -7.70
N GLN A 387 31.37 20.82 -8.94
CA GLN A 387 30.33 20.63 -9.96
C GLN A 387 29.78 19.20 -9.89
N LEU A 388 28.85 18.97 -8.96
CA LEU A 388 28.24 17.67 -8.75
C LEU A 388 27.23 17.32 -9.87
N ARG A 389 27.45 16.21 -10.57
CA ARG A 389 26.47 15.63 -11.52
C ARG A 389 25.30 15.01 -10.72
N VAL A 390 24.06 15.20 -11.17
CA VAL A 390 22.89 14.56 -10.55
C VAL A 390 22.15 13.75 -11.61
N ILE A 391 21.93 12.48 -11.29
CA ILE A 391 21.30 11.48 -12.15
C ILE A 391 20.00 11.04 -11.50
N ASN A 392 18.90 11.16 -12.25
CA ASN A 392 17.63 10.53 -11.92
C ASN A 392 17.70 9.04 -12.29
N ALA A 393 18.06 8.22 -11.31
CA ALA A 393 18.12 6.76 -11.39
C ALA A 393 16.72 6.13 -11.33
N ARG A 394 15.84 6.58 -12.24
CA ARG A 394 14.39 6.32 -12.22
C ARG A 394 13.96 4.86 -12.44
N PHE A 395 14.92 3.97 -12.75
CA PHE A 395 14.71 2.53 -12.84
C PHE A 395 15.58 1.79 -11.85
N PHE A 396 14.97 1.02 -10.94
CA PHE A 396 15.68 0.07 -10.07
C PHE A 396 15.93 -1.27 -10.78
N LYS A 397 15.09 -1.59 -11.77
CA LYS A 397 15.21 -2.78 -12.61
C LYS A 397 14.48 -2.58 -13.95
N PRO A 398 15.11 -2.88 -15.10
CA PRO A 398 16.56 -3.02 -15.27
C PRO A 398 17.29 -1.70 -14.94
N LEU A 399 18.57 -1.79 -14.56
CA LEU A 399 19.43 -0.62 -14.37
C LEU A 399 19.85 -0.02 -15.72
N ASP A 400 20.28 1.23 -15.73
CA ASP A 400 20.91 1.82 -16.91
C ASP A 400 22.38 1.41 -17.02
N HIS A 401 22.60 0.25 -17.65
CA HIS A 401 23.94 -0.31 -17.82
C HIS A 401 24.86 0.60 -18.63
N GLU A 402 24.34 1.33 -19.63
CA GLU A 402 25.14 2.23 -20.46
C GLU A 402 25.68 3.39 -19.63
N MET A 403 24.81 4.02 -18.82
CA MET A 403 25.21 5.11 -17.94
C MET A 403 26.18 4.64 -16.84
N LEU A 404 25.97 3.46 -16.26
CA LEU A 404 26.90 2.91 -15.27
C LEU A 404 28.29 2.62 -15.89
N LEU A 405 28.35 2.09 -17.11
CA LEU A 405 29.62 1.91 -17.82
C LEU A 405 30.28 3.26 -18.15
N GLU A 406 29.50 4.27 -18.55
CA GLU A 406 30.02 5.63 -18.77
C GLU A 406 30.67 6.19 -17.50
N LEU A 407 29.99 6.09 -16.36
CA LEU A 407 30.47 6.60 -15.07
C LEU A 407 31.74 5.87 -14.61
N ALA A 408 31.79 4.54 -14.78
CA ALA A 408 32.99 3.76 -14.48
C ALA A 408 34.18 4.16 -15.38
N ASN A 409 33.95 4.28 -16.70
CA ASN A 409 35.00 4.63 -17.66
C ASN A 409 35.53 6.05 -17.47
N SER A 410 34.70 6.97 -16.96
CA SER A 410 35.12 8.33 -16.62
C SER A 410 35.71 8.44 -15.21
N HIS A 411 35.86 7.33 -14.49
CA HIS A 411 36.30 7.25 -13.09
C HIS A 411 35.48 8.18 -12.18
N THR A 412 34.17 8.28 -12.45
CA THR A 412 33.27 9.11 -11.67
C THR A 412 33.00 8.46 -10.31
N ASN A 413 33.27 9.23 -9.27
CA ASN A 413 32.96 8.91 -7.88
C ASN A 413 31.46 9.07 -7.64
N MET A 414 30.79 8.05 -7.08
CA MET A 414 29.32 8.04 -6.97
C MET A 414 28.82 7.94 -5.53
N ILE A 415 27.76 8.69 -5.22
CA ILE A 415 26.88 8.42 -4.09
C ILE A 415 25.55 7.91 -4.65
N VAL A 416 25.04 6.80 -4.12
CA VAL A 416 23.68 6.31 -4.40
C VAL A 416 22.76 6.75 -3.27
N LEU A 417 21.72 7.52 -3.60
CA LEU A 417 20.80 8.11 -2.63
C LEU A 417 19.38 7.57 -2.85
N GLU A 418 18.87 6.82 -1.88
CA GLU A 418 17.57 6.15 -1.99
C GLU A 418 16.75 6.20 -0.71
N GLU A 419 15.45 6.51 -0.83
CA GLU A 419 14.50 6.36 0.28
C GLU A 419 13.91 4.92 0.25
N ALA A 420 14.80 3.97 0.44
CA ALA A 420 14.55 2.53 0.54
C ALA A 420 15.60 1.92 1.48
N SER A 421 15.37 0.70 1.97
CA SER A 421 16.38 -0.04 2.71
C SER A 421 17.67 -0.12 1.91
N GLU A 422 18.79 0.32 2.48
CA GLU A 422 20.08 0.29 1.78
C GLU A 422 20.47 -1.15 1.37
N ALA A 423 20.16 -2.12 2.23
CA ALA A 423 20.38 -3.52 1.98
C ALA A 423 19.44 -4.05 0.90
N GLY A 424 20.01 -4.47 -0.23
CA GLY A 424 19.28 -5.13 -1.31
C GLY A 424 18.61 -4.20 -2.32
N SER A 425 18.66 -2.88 -2.14
CA SER A 425 18.00 -1.92 -3.05
C SER A 425 18.95 -1.36 -4.13
N LEU A 426 18.80 -0.10 -4.56
CA LEU A 426 19.49 0.47 -5.73
C LEU A 426 21.02 0.39 -5.59
N GLY A 427 21.53 0.79 -4.44
CA GLY A 427 22.96 0.76 -4.12
C GLY A 427 23.55 -0.64 -4.27
N SER A 428 22.87 -1.62 -3.67
CA SER A 428 23.25 -3.04 -3.79
C SER A 428 23.22 -3.51 -5.25
N ALA A 429 22.19 -3.13 -6.02
CA ALA A 429 22.06 -3.49 -7.43
C ALA A 429 23.19 -2.93 -8.30
N ILE A 430 23.61 -1.69 -8.02
CA ILE A 430 24.74 -1.05 -8.73
C ILE A 430 26.06 -1.75 -8.39
N LEU A 431 26.27 -2.10 -7.12
CA LEU A 431 27.46 -2.84 -6.70
C LEU A 431 27.51 -4.24 -7.33
N GLU A 432 26.38 -4.95 -7.37
CA GLU A 432 26.22 -6.24 -8.08
C GLU A 432 26.60 -6.08 -9.56
N PHE A 433 26.05 -5.08 -10.25
CA PHE A 433 26.35 -4.79 -11.66
C PHE A 433 27.85 -4.60 -11.91
N TYR A 434 28.53 -3.80 -11.09
CA TYR A 434 29.97 -3.58 -11.27
C TYR A 434 30.78 -4.86 -11.01
N ALA A 435 30.41 -5.65 -10.00
CA ALA A 435 31.05 -6.92 -9.72
C ALA A 435 30.88 -7.93 -10.88
N GLU A 436 29.68 -8.03 -11.46
CA GLU A 436 29.38 -8.89 -12.61
C GLU A 436 30.16 -8.49 -13.86
N ASN A 437 30.39 -7.19 -14.07
CA ASN A 437 31.19 -6.65 -15.17
C ASN A 437 32.69 -6.60 -14.88
N ARG A 438 33.12 -7.10 -13.71
CA ARG A 438 34.54 -7.11 -13.26
C ARG A 438 35.16 -5.72 -13.18
N ILE A 439 34.38 -4.73 -12.77
CA ILE A 439 34.79 -3.35 -12.52
C ILE A 439 34.95 -3.20 -11.00
N PHE A 440 36.16 -2.94 -10.52
CA PHE A 440 36.50 -2.97 -9.09
C PHE A 440 37.13 -1.67 -8.56
N ASP A 441 37.52 -0.76 -9.45
CA ASP A 441 38.15 0.53 -9.15
C ASP A 441 37.13 1.67 -9.00
N THR A 442 35.87 1.40 -9.32
CA THR A 442 34.78 2.35 -9.18
C THR A 442 34.43 2.53 -7.71
N ARG A 443 34.49 3.79 -7.24
CA ARG A 443 34.15 4.14 -5.86
C ARG A 443 32.67 4.50 -5.78
N VAL A 444 31.94 3.77 -4.95
CA VAL A 444 30.52 4.00 -4.68
C VAL A 444 30.32 4.13 -3.17
N SER A 445 29.63 5.18 -2.74
CA SER A 445 29.08 5.30 -1.37
C SER A 445 27.56 5.10 -1.41
N LEU A 446 27.03 4.45 -0.38
CA LEU A 446 25.61 4.16 -0.27
C LEU A 446 24.99 5.06 0.80
N MET A 447 23.83 5.62 0.48
CA MET A 447 23.00 6.38 1.41
C MET A 447 21.55 5.92 1.25
N GLY A 448 21.16 4.96 2.07
CA GLY A 448 19.78 4.48 2.16
C GLY A 448 19.22 4.52 3.58
N VAL A 449 18.03 3.95 3.75
CA VAL A 449 17.45 3.72 5.07
C VAL A 449 18.27 2.63 5.78
N PRO A 450 18.81 2.89 6.98
CA PRO A 450 19.66 1.93 7.70
C PRO A 450 18.88 0.68 8.14
N ASP A 451 19.60 -0.40 8.44
CA ASP A 451 19.03 -1.68 8.90
C ASP A 451 18.51 -1.61 10.36
N ARG A 452 17.44 -0.83 10.54
CA ARG A 452 16.67 -0.69 11.77
C ARG A 452 15.29 -0.12 11.45
N PHE A 453 14.33 -0.36 12.33
CA PHE A 453 13.01 0.27 12.23
C PHE A 453 13.10 1.76 12.57
N ILE A 454 12.41 2.59 11.77
CA ILE A 454 12.33 4.05 11.95
C ILE A 454 10.96 4.39 12.50
N GLU A 455 10.94 4.99 13.69
CA GLU A 455 9.73 5.28 14.44
C GLU A 455 8.89 6.40 13.79
N HIS A 456 7.70 6.63 14.36
CA HIS A 456 6.80 7.71 13.94
C HIS A 456 7.45 9.10 14.11
N GLY A 457 7.21 9.97 13.13
CA GLY A 457 7.71 11.34 13.11
C GLY A 457 7.21 12.05 11.86
N SER A 458 7.64 13.27 11.60
CA SER A 458 7.50 13.84 10.26
C SER A 458 8.50 13.18 9.30
N VAL A 459 8.17 13.11 8.01
CA VAL A 459 9.10 12.60 6.98
C VAL A 459 10.42 13.38 6.99
N LYS A 460 10.38 14.67 7.32
CA LYS A 460 11.57 15.50 7.47
C LYS A 460 12.46 15.01 8.62
N GLU A 461 11.90 14.82 9.81
CA GLU A 461 12.64 14.29 10.97
C GLU A 461 13.20 12.89 10.68
N GLN A 462 12.44 12.03 10.01
CA GLN A 462 12.88 10.68 9.63
C GLN A 462 14.06 10.72 8.65
N ARG A 463 14.06 11.65 7.69
CA ARG A 463 15.21 11.88 6.79
C ARG A 463 16.43 12.44 7.53
N GLU A 464 16.23 13.37 8.46
CA GLU A 464 17.30 13.89 9.31
C GLU A 464 17.93 12.78 10.17
N GLU A 465 17.10 11.94 10.79
CA GLU A 465 17.52 10.82 11.63
C GLU A 465 18.31 9.75 10.85
N THR A 466 17.98 9.55 9.57
CA THR A 466 18.60 8.55 8.70
C THR A 466 19.72 9.10 7.82
N GLY A 467 20.00 10.40 7.87
CA GLY A 467 21.03 11.03 7.05
C GLY A 467 20.65 11.18 5.57
N LEU A 468 19.36 11.11 5.23
CA LEU A 468 18.84 11.32 3.87
C LEU A 468 18.53 12.82 3.63
N THR A 469 19.51 13.68 3.87
CA THR A 469 19.43 15.14 3.72
C THR A 469 20.52 15.70 2.82
N ALA A 470 20.31 16.91 2.30
CA ALA A 470 21.28 17.57 1.43
C ALA A 470 22.61 17.81 2.16
N GLU A 471 22.56 18.18 3.44
CA GLU A 471 23.73 18.40 4.29
C GLU A 471 24.52 17.11 4.52
N ALA A 472 23.82 15.98 4.73
CA ALA A 472 24.45 14.69 4.87
C ALA A 472 25.13 14.24 3.56
N VAL A 473 24.48 14.43 2.41
CA VAL A 473 25.07 14.18 1.08
C VAL A 473 26.31 15.04 0.87
N CYS A 474 26.28 16.33 1.24
CA CYS A 474 27.45 17.20 1.16
C CYS A 474 28.59 16.71 2.06
N THR A 475 28.26 16.24 3.26
CA THR A 475 29.24 15.71 4.22
C THR A 475 29.89 14.44 3.69
N GLU A 476 29.09 13.51 3.20
CA GLU A 476 29.55 12.26 2.59
C GLU A 476 30.43 12.55 1.37
N MET A 477 30.00 13.44 0.46
CA MET A 477 30.79 13.83 -0.71
C MET A 477 32.17 14.39 -0.31
N LYS A 478 32.25 15.22 0.73
CA LYS A 478 33.53 15.75 1.23
C LYS A 478 34.44 14.66 1.80
N GLN A 479 33.88 13.68 2.52
CA GLN A 479 34.64 12.50 2.98
C GLN A 479 35.10 11.65 1.79
N PHE A 480 34.26 11.53 0.77
CA PHE A 480 34.55 10.82 -0.45
C PHE A 480 35.70 11.46 -1.24
N MET A 481 35.74 12.79 -1.27
CA MET A 481 36.82 13.60 -1.85
C MET A 481 38.12 13.55 -1.05
N SER A 482 38.06 13.59 0.29
CA SER A 482 39.26 13.61 1.14
C SER A 482 40.00 12.27 1.17
N ASN A 483 39.29 11.15 0.99
CA ASN A 483 39.86 9.81 0.89
C ASN A 483 40.50 9.50 -0.48
N HIS A 484 40.83 10.53 -1.29
CA HIS A 484 41.61 10.33 -2.51
C HIS A 484 43.03 9.86 -2.12
N PRO A 485 43.48 8.67 -2.53
CA PRO A 485 44.87 8.28 -2.33
C PRO A 485 45.71 9.32 -3.06
N TYR A 486 46.69 9.90 -2.35
CA TYR A 486 47.69 10.81 -2.89
C TYR A 486 48.00 10.47 -4.35
N GLY A 487 47.82 11.46 -5.24
CA GLY A 487 48.18 11.33 -6.64
C GLY A 487 49.57 10.73 -6.75
N ILE A 488 49.71 9.69 -7.57
CA ILE A 488 51.00 9.20 -8.00
C ILE A 488 51.65 10.38 -8.72
N GLY A 489 52.50 11.10 -7.97
CA GLY A 489 53.31 12.16 -8.52
C GLY A 489 54.04 11.58 -9.72
N LYS A 490 54.04 12.35 -10.82
CA LYS A 490 55.00 12.18 -11.91
C LYS A 490 56.40 12.25 -11.29
N THR A 491 56.91 11.12 -10.80
CA THR A 491 58.34 10.92 -10.58
C THR A 491 58.89 10.65 -11.97
N GLY A 492 59.31 11.73 -12.63
CA GLY A 492 60.19 11.63 -13.77
C GLY A 492 61.44 10.88 -13.32
N PHE A 493 61.59 9.65 -13.79
CA PHE A 493 62.91 9.04 -13.84
C PHE A 493 63.61 9.59 -15.08
N SER A 494 64.34 10.68 -14.87
CA SER A 494 65.49 11.04 -15.70
C SER A 494 66.71 10.30 -15.16
N SER A 495 67.09 9.21 -15.82
CA SER A 495 68.47 8.73 -16.01
C SER A 495 68.45 7.43 -16.81
#